data_AF-A0A532BAT5-F1
#
_entry.id   AF-A0A532BAT5-F1
#
_cell.length_a   1.000
_cell.length_b   1.000
_cell.length_c   1.000
_cell.angle_alpha   90.00
_cell.angle_beta   90.00
_cell.angle_gamma   90.00
#
_symmetry.space_group_name_H-M   'P 1'
#
loop_
_entity.id
_entity.type
_entity.pdbx_description
1 polymer ?
#
loop_
_entity_poly.entity_id
_entity_poly.type
_entity_poly.pdbx_seq_one_letter_code
_entity_poly.pdbx_strand_id
1 'polypeptide(L)'
;HLIKLRASQVNGCSYCVEMHSREARRDGESEQRLYLVSAWKESPLFSERERAAFAWTDALTRIADNGVSDELYARTLEYFSEEELVKLSVALGMINIWNRLCVPFHAIHPMPAVMAA
;
A
#
# COMPACT_ATOMS: atom_id res chain seq x y z
N HIS A 1 5.17 -4.94 3.67
CA HIS A 1 4.33 -5.33 2.52
C HIS A 1 3.05 -4.53 2.38
N LEU A 2 2.25 -4.39 3.44
CA LEU A 2 0.89 -3.84 3.37
C LEU A 2 0.79 -2.43 2.76
N ILE A 3 1.73 -1.53 3.04
CA ILE A 3 1.72 -0.18 2.43
C ILE A 3 1.92 -0.22 0.90
N LYS A 4 2.72 -1.17 0.40
CA LYS A 4 2.91 -1.36 -1.05
C LYS A 4 1.66 -1.93 -1.70
N LEU A 5 1.03 -2.90 -1.03
CA LEU A 5 -0.26 -3.45 -1.44
C LEU A 5 -1.33 -2.35 -1.48
N ARG A 6 -1.45 -1.56 -0.41
CA ARG A 6 -2.43 -0.47 -0.32
C ARG A 6 -2.23 0.59 -1.39
N ALA A 7 -1.01 1.10 -1.58
CA ALA A 7 -0.71 2.07 -2.63
C ALA A 7 -1.06 1.51 -4.02
N SER A 8 -0.74 0.24 -4.26
CA SER A 8 -1.04 -0.43 -5.53
C SER A 8 -2.53 -0.63 -5.77
N GLN A 9 -3.32 -0.91 -4.73
CA GLN A 9 -4.78 -0.96 -4.79
C GLN A 9 -5.37 0.41 -5.13
N VAL A 10 -4.85 1.48 -4.52
CA VAL A 10 -5.28 2.86 -4.81
C VAL A 10 -4.98 3.24 -6.26
N ASN A 11 -3.81 2.87 -6.77
CA ASN A 11 -3.38 3.18 -8.14
C ASN A 11 -3.91 2.20 -9.21
N GLY A 12 -4.59 1.11 -8.82
CA GLY A 12 -5.08 0.10 -9.76
C GLY A 12 -3.99 -0.73 -10.47
N CYS A 13 -2.80 -0.89 -9.87
CA CYS A 13 -1.73 -1.71 -10.46
C CYS A 13 -1.95 -3.21 -10.16
N SER A 14 -2.62 -3.96 -11.06
CA SER A 14 -2.86 -5.40 -10.89
C SER A 14 -1.57 -6.20 -10.70
N TYR A 15 -0.53 -5.89 -11.48
CA TYR A 15 0.80 -6.49 -11.36
C TYR A 15 1.37 -6.38 -9.94
N CYS A 16 1.34 -5.16 -9.40
CA CYS A 16 1.90 -4.84 -8.10
C CYS A 16 1.04 -5.40 -6.96
N VAL A 17 -0.30 -5.43 -7.14
CA VAL A 17 -1.23 -6.05 -6.19
C VAL A 17 -0.96 -7.55 -6.07
N GLU A 18 -0.81 -8.28 -7.17
CA GLU A 18 -0.47 -9.71 -7.14
C GLU A 18 0.87 -9.92 -6.42
N MET A 19 1.91 -9.21 -6.86
CA MET A 19 3.27 -9.39 -6.36
C MET A 19 3.33 -9.15 -4.85
N HIS A 20 2.81 -8.02 -4.36
CA HIS A 20 2.90 -7.68 -2.95
C HIS A 20 1.94 -8.49 -2.06
N SER A 21 0.84 -9.00 -2.61
CA SER A 21 0.00 -9.97 -1.88
C SER A 21 0.75 -11.29 -1.71
N ARG A 22 1.41 -11.78 -2.75
CA ARG A 22 2.21 -13.01 -2.73
C ARG A 22 3.42 -12.89 -1.79
N GLU A 23 4.14 -11.77 -1.84
CA GLU A 23 5.25 -11.48 -0.91
C GLU A 23 4.78 -11.44 0.54
N ALA A 24 3.67 -10.73 0.82
CA ALA A 24 3.12 -10.65 2.16
C ALA A 24 2.70 -12.01 2.71
N ARG A 25 2.01 -12.81 1.90
CA ARG A 25 1.61 -14.19 2.24
C ARG A 25 2.81 -15.06 2.55
N ARG A 26 3.85 -15.01 1.71
CA ARG A 26 5.10 -15.76 1.91
C ARG A 26 5.76 -15.40 3.24
N ASP A 27 5.67 -14.14 3.63
CA ASP A 27 6.28 -13.62 4.85
C ASP A 27 5.34 -13.71 6.07
N GLY A 28 4.23 -14.46 5.97
CA GLY A 28 3.38 -14.85 7.11
C GLY A 28 2.13 -14.00 7.34
N GLU A 29 1.80 -13.07 6.45
CA GLU A 29 0.55 -12.30 6.54
C GLU A 29 -0.69 -13.19 6.29
N SER A 30 -1.79 -12.91 6.99
CA SER A 30 -3.02 -13.72 6.85
C SER A 30 -3.86 -13.29 5.64
N GLU A 31 -4.54 -14.25 5.00
CA GLU A 31 -5.46 -13.95 3.89
C GLU A 31 -6.52 -12.92 4.28
N GLN A 32 -7.07 -13.06 5.49
CA GLN A 32 -8.09 -12.14 6.00
C GLN A 32 -7.57 -10.70 6.04
N ARG A 33 -6.33 -10.48 6.51
CA ARG A 33 -5.72 -9.16 6.54
C ARG A 33 -5.39 -8.68 5.12
N LEU A 34 -4.85 -9.53 4.25
CA LEU A 34 -4.57 -9.18 2.84
C LEU A 34 -5.81 -8.67 2.11
N TYR A 35 -6.93 -9.37 2.26
CA TYR A 35 -8.20 -8.99 1.63
C TYR A 35 -8.74 -7.67 2.21
N LEU A 36 -8.55 -7.45 3.50
CA LEU A 36 -9.08 -6.26 4.18
C LEU A 36 -8.18 -5.03 4.10
N VAL A 37 -6.97 -5.11 3.52
CA VAL A 37 -6.13 -3.91 3.27
C VAL A 37 -6.88 -2.88 2.42
N SER A 38 -7.69 -3.30 1.44
CA SER A 38 -8.46 -2.36 0.62
C SER A 38 -9.57 -1.63 1.40
N ALA A 39 -10.00 -2.22 2.51
CA ALA A 39 -11.12 -1.85 3.37
C ALA A 39 -10.65 -1.62 4.82
N TRP A 40 -9.43 -1.11 4.99
CA TRP A 40 -8.75 -1.08 6.30
C TRP A 40 -9.45 -0.17 7.33
N LYS A 41 -10.23 0.83 6.89
CA LYS A 41 -10.81 1.85 7.76
C LYS A 41 -11.82 1.27 8.74
N GLU A 42 -12.73 0.41 8.30
CA GLU A 42 -13.71 -0.26 9.15
C GLU A 42 -13.18 -1.52 9.85
N SER A 43 -12.04 -2.07 9.41
CA SER A 43 -11.51 -3.31 9.96
C SER A 43 -10.77 -3.11 11.29
N PRO A 44 -11.10 -3.89 12.34
CA PRO A 44 -10.37 -3.86 13.61
C PRO A 44 -9.08 -4.69 13.59
N LEU A 45 -8.73 -5.31 12.46
CA LEU A 45 -7.58 -6.23 12.37
C LEU A 45 -6.22 -5.53 12.33
N PHE A 46 -6.20 -4.21 12.15
CA PHE A 46 -4.99 -3.42 11.98
C PHE A 46 -4.74 -2.58 13.23
N SER A 47 -3.52 -2.62 13.74
CA SER A 47 -3.08 -1.80 14.87
C SER A 47 -3.13 -0.30 14.52
N GLU A 48 -3.16 0.57 15.53
CA GLU A 48 -3.15 2.02 15.30
C GLU A 48 -1.91 2.49 14.51
N ARG A 49 -0.74 1.86 14.73
CA ARG A 49 0.46 2.14 13.92
C ARG A 49 0.28 1.76 12.44
N GLU A 50 -0.39 0.65 12.15
CA GLU A 50 -0.72 0.26 10.77
C GLU A 50 -1.77 1.19 10.15
N ARG A 51 -2.78 1.59 10.92
CA ARG A 51 -3.82 2.54 10.50
C ARG A 51 -3.21 3.90 10.18
N ALA A 52 -2.27 4.39 10.99
CA ALA A 52 -1.50 5.59 10.70
C ALA A 52 -0.68 5.46 9.41
N ALA A 53 -0.04 4.32 9.17
CA ALA A 53 0.67 4.04 7.93
C ALA A 53 -0.26 3.99 6.70
N PHE A 54 -1.46 3.41 6.83
CA PHE A 54 -2.44 3.37 5.74
C PHE A 54 -3.03 4.75 5.42
N ALA A 55 -3.31 5.57 6.44
CA ALA A 55 -3.74 6.94 6.25
C ALA A 55 -2.66 7.77 5.53
N TRP A 56 -1.40 7.62 5.96
CA TRP A 56 -0.25 8.23 5.30
C TRP A 56 -0.09 7.73 3.85
N THR A 57 -0.25 6.43 3.62
CA THR A 57 -0.23 5.79 2.29
C THR A 57 -1.29 6.38 1.37
N ASP A 58 -2.54 6.51 1.83
CA ASP A 58 -3.65 7.05 1.06
C ASP A 58 -3.40 8.51 0.67
N ALA A 59 -2.89 9.32 1.59
CA ALA A 59 -2.58 10.73 1.35
C ALA A 59 -1.42 10.92 0.36
N LEU A 60 -0.29 10.23 0.55
CA LEU A 60 0.88 10.35 -0.33
C LEU A 60 0.61 9.79 -1.73
N THR A 61 -0.21 8.75 -1.85
CA THR A 61 -0.57 8.19 -3.16
C THR A 61 -1.46 9.16 -3.94
N ARG A 62 -2.32 9.91 -3.25
CA ARG A 62 -3.21 10.95 -3.82
C ARG A 62 -2.72 12.37 -3.53
N ILE A 63 -1.41 12.57 -3.46
CA ILE A 63 -0.83 13.84 -2.97
C ILE A 63 -1.27 15.07 -3.78
N ALA A 64 -1.61 14.89 -5.05
CA ALA A 64 -2.10 15.96 -5.91
C ALA A 64 -3.51 16.46 -5.55
N ASP A 65 -4.31 15.66 -4.84
CA ASP A 65 -5.70 16.02 -4.53
C ASP A 65 -5.76 17.06 -3.41
N ASN A 66 -5.08 16.78 -2.28
CA ASN A 66 -5.17 17.60 -1.06
C ASN A 66 -3.83 17.75 -0.31
N GLY A 67 -2.73 17.20 -0.83
CA GLY A 67 -1.46 17.14 -0.11
C GLY A 67 -1.54 16.31 1.17
N VAL A 68 -0.78 16.73 2.19
CA VAL A 68 -0.75 16.13 3.53
C VAL A 68 -1.12 17.21 4.54
N SER A 69 -2.15 16.98 5.36
CA SER A 69 -2.53 17.93 6.41
C SER A 69 -1.60 17.86 7.62
N ASP A 70 -1.45 18.97 8.33
CA ASP A 70 -0.67 19.03 9.58
C ASP A 70 -1.23 18.06 10.64
N GLU A 71 -2.55 17.88 10.70
CA GLU A 71 -3.21 16.92 11.59
C GLU A 71 -2.79 15.49 11.27
N LEU A 72 -2.75 15.11 9.98
CA LEU A 72 -2.30 13.77 9.58
C LEU A 72 -0.82 13.58 9.93
N TYR A 73 0.02 14.58 9.66
CA TYR A 73 1.44 14.54 9.98
C TYR A 73 1.67 14.34 11.49
N ALA A 74 1.03 15.17 12.33
CA ALA A 74 1.12 15.09 13.78
C ALA A 74 0.65 13.72 14.30
N ARG A 75 -0.51 13.24 13.84
CA ARG A 75 -1.04 11.93 14.23
C ARG A 75 -0.13 10.77 13.81
N THR A 76 0.49 10.84 12.64
CA THR A 76 1.42 9.80 12.20
C THR A 76 2.68 9.77 13.07
N LEU A 77 3.17 10.92 13.53
CA LEU A 77 4.32 11.01 14.45
C LEU A 77 4.05 10.44 15.85
N GLU A 78 2.79 10.26 16.25
CA GLU A 78 2.45 9.52 17.49
C GLU A 78 2.87 8.04 17.40
N TYR A 79 2.96 7.49 16.19
CA TYR A 79 3.27 6.08 15.96
C TYR A 79 4.57 5.83 15.23
N PHE A 80 5.20 6.84 14.62
CA PHE A 80 6.44 6.72 13.86
C PHE A 80 7.41 7.82 14.27
N SER A 81 8.69 7.51 14.45
CA SER A 81 9.69 8.57 14.54
C SER A 81 9.83 9.31 13.20
N GLU A 82 10.42 10.51 13.20
CA GLU A 82 10.70 11.24 11.96
C GLU A 82 11.53 10.40 10.97
N GLU A 83 12.53 9.67 11.47
CA GLU A 83 13.34 8.77 10.65
C GLU A 83 12.51 7.64 10.04
N GLU A 84 11.64 7.01 10.83
CA GLU A 84 10.74 5.97 10.32
C GLU A 84 9.75 6.52 9.30
N LEU A 85 9.26 7.75 9.51
CA LEU A 85 8.33 8.41 8.59
C LEU A 85 9.00 8.78 7.26
N VAL A 86 10.27 9.18 7.28
CA VAL A 86 11.08 9.35 6.06
C VAL A 86 11.22 8.02 5.33
N LYS A 87 11.60 6.94 6.02
CA LYS A 87 11.72 5.59 5.41
C LYS A 87 10.39 5.12 4.82
N LEU A 88 9.29 5.32 5.53
CA LEU A 88 7.93 5.02 5.08
C LEU A 88 7.60 5.79 3.80
N SER A 89 7.90 7.09 3.77
CA SER A 89 7.63 7.95 2.62
C SER A 89 8.46 7.60 1.40
N VAL A 90 9.74 7.24 1.59
CA VAL A 90 10.60 6.73 0.50
C VAL A 90 10.02 5.43 -0.08
N ALA A 91 9.61 4.48 0.78
CA ALA A 91 8.99 3.24 0.33
C ALA A 91 7.70 3.49 -0.45
N LEU A 92 6.90 4.49 -0.04
CA LEU A 92 5.69 4.92 -0.74
C LEU A 92 5.97 5.59 -2.09
N GLY A 93 7.01 6.42 -2.17
CA GLY A 93 7.48 6.99 -3.43
C GLY A 93 7.92 5.90 -4.41
N MET A 94 8.70 4.92 -3.94
CA MET A 94 9.16 3.80 -4.76
C MET A 94 8.01 2.97 -5.31
N ILE A 95 7.01 2.59 -4.50
CA ILE A 95 5.87 1.83 -5.01
C ILE A 95 5.01 2.66 -5.97
N ASN A 96 4.87 3.96 -5.74
CA ASN A 96 4.19 4.86 -6.66
C ASN A 96 4.89 4.99 -8.02
N ILE A 97 6.22 4.93 -8.05
CA ILE A 97 7.01 4.82 -9.28
C ILE A 97 6.71 3.49 -9.98
N TRP A 98 6.78 2.36 -9.26
CA TRP A 98 6.47 1.05 -9.83
C TRP A 98 5.06 0.96 -10.42
N ASN A 99 4.06 1.48 -9.71
CA ASN A 99 2.70 1.53 -10.23
C ASN A 99 2.61 2.35 -11.54
N ARG A 100 3.34 3.48 -11.62
CA ARG A 100 3.41 4.33 -12.83
C ARG A 100 4.21 3.72 -13.97
N LEU A 101 5.02 2.70 -13.73
CA LEU A 101 5.65 1.91 -14.78
C LEU A 101 4.73 0.77 -15.21
N CYS A 102 4.19 -0.01 -14.28
CA CYS A 102 3.42 -1.20 -14.62
C CYS A 102 2.08 -0.89 -15.31
N VAL A 103 1.35 0.12 -14.84
CA VAL A 103 -0.01 0.43 -15.36
C VAL A 103 -0.01 0.87 -16.83
N PRO A 104 0.71 1.93 -17.25
CA PRO A 104 0.64 2.41 -18.63
C PRO A 104 1.30 1.46 -19.64
N PHE A 105 2.19 0.58 -19.19
CA PHE A 105 2.84 -0.43 -20.04
C PHE A 105 2.14 -1.80 -19.99
N HIS A 106 0.93 -1.87 -19.42
CA HIS A 106 0.10 -3.07 -19.37
C HIS A 106 0.84 -4.31 -18.85
N ALA A 107 1.67 -4.16 -17.82
CA ALA A 107 2.39 -5.27 -17.22
C ALA A 107 1.38 -6.31 -16.68
N ILE A 108 1.50 -7.55 -17.14
CA ILE A 108 0.61 -8.66 -16.75
C ILE A 108 1.26 -9.46 -15.62
N HIS A 109 0.55 -9.63 -14.50
CA HIS A 109 1.01 -10.51 -13.43
C HIS A 109 1.02 -11.97 -13.89
N PRO A 110 1.76 -12.86 -13.21
CA PRO A 110 1.62 -14.30 -13.43
C PRO A 110 0.15 -14.73 -13.36
N MET A 111 -0.31 -15.42 -14.40
CA MET A 111 -1.62 -16.08 -14.45
C MET A 111 -1.41 -17.59 -14.25
N PRO A 112 -2.27 -18.26 -13.46
CA PRO A 112 -2.27 -19.73 -13.44
C PRO A 112 -2.46 -20.28 -14.86
N ALA A 113 -1.76 -21.37 -15.18
CA ALA A 113 -1.75 -21.95 -16.53
C ALA A 113 -3.15 -22.31 -17.08
N VAL A 114 -4.14 -22.46 -16.21
CA VAL A 114 -5.53 -22.82 -16.57
C VAL A 114 -6.30 -21.65 -17.21
N MET A 115 -5.82 -20.41 -17.09
CA MET A 115 -6.48 -19.21 -17.64
C MET A 115 -5.78 -18.62 -18.87
N ALA A 116 -4.77 -19.31 -19.41
CA ALA A 116 -4.00 -18.84 -20.57
C ALA A 116 -4.55 -19.35 -21.93
N ALA A 117 -5.80 -19.83 -21.97
CA ALA A 117 -6.47 -20.36 -23.16
C ALA A 117 -7.64 -19.45 -23.60
#